data_AF-A0A6M0ETX3-F1
#
_entry.id   AF-A0A6M0ETX3-F1
#
_cell.length_a   1.000
_cell.length_b   1.000
_cell.length_c   1.000
_cell.angle_alpha   90.00
_cell.angle_beta   90.00
_cell.angle_gamma   90.00
#
_symmetry.space_group_name_H-M   'P 1'
#
loop_
_entity.id
_entity.type
_entity.pdbx_description
1 polymer ?
#
loop_
_entity_poly.entity_id
_entity_poly.type
_entity_poly.pdbx_seq_one_letter_code
_entity_poly.pdbx_strand_id
1 'polypeptide(L)'
;MFTPSDPSFGFVQVINVPRSERWLICYRLQELMIPCWCRADGSLCVEVNNSIAALLVHSTLKQFLASRQELVDWLERCWQQEFP
;
A
#
# COMPACT_ATOMS: atom_id res chain seq x y z
N MET A 1 23.03 13.20 28.19
CA MET A 1 22.42 11.86 28.04
C MET A 1 21.06 12.07 27.39
N PHE A 2 20.94 11.77 26.10
CA PHE A 2 19.67 11.74 25.37
C PHE A 2 19.54 10.32 24.82
N THR A 3 18.54 9.58 25.30
CA THR A 3 18.19 8.26 24.77
C THR A 3 17.21 8.46 23.60
N PRO A 4 17.54 8.09 22.36
CA PRO A 4 16.56 8.06 21.28
C PRO A 4 15.90 6.68 21.30
N SER A 5 15.05 6.44 22.30
CA SER A 5 14.22 5.24 22.38
C SER A 5 12.82 5.55 21.88
N ASP A 6 12.71 5.95 20.61
CA ASP A 6 11.46 5.81 19.86
C ASP A 6 11.76 6.00 18.38
N PRO A 7 11.89 4.93 17.59
CA PRO A 7 11.70 5.08 16.18
C PRO A 7 10.20 4.99 15.94
N SER A 8 9.56 6.15 15.76
CA SER A 8 8.39 6.22 14.89
C SER A 8 8.86 5.75 13.51
N PHE A 9 8.95 4.43 13.30
CA PHE A 9 9.47 3.80 12.09
C PHE A 9 8.37 3.85 11.02
N GLY A 10 8.02 5.07 10.62
CA GLY A 10 7.38 5.30 9.35
C GLY A 10 8.42 5.07 8.26
N PHE A 11 8.28 3.98 7.50
CA PHE A 11 9.14 3.77 6.36
C PHE A 11 8.44 4.29 5.10
N VAL A 12 9.16 5.10 4.33
CA VAL A 12 8.70 5.53 3.01
C VAL A 12 9.03 4.43 2.01
N GLN A 13 7.99 3.83 1.45
CA GLN A 13 8.10 2.83 0.39
C GLN A 13 7.89 3.50 -0.97
N VAL A 14 8.82 3.26 -1.90
CA VAL A 14 8.73 3.72 -3.28
C VAL A 14 8.14 2.59 -4.13
N ILE A 15 7.03 2.88 -4.79
CA ILE A 15 6.24 1.90 -5.54
C ILE A 15 6.19 2.36 -6.98
N ASN A 16 6.60 1.47 -7.88
CA ASN A 16 6.50 1.74 -9.31
C ASN A 16 5.13 1.31 -9.79
N VAL A 17 4.34 2.26 -10.29
CA VAL A 17 2.96 2.04 -10.76
C VAL A 17 2.80 2.60 -12.17
N PRO A 18 1.95 1.98 -13.01
CA PRO A 18 1.63 2.54 -14.32
C PRO A 18 1.13 3.98 -14.19
N ARG A 19 1.56 4.85 -15.11
CA ARG A 19 1.23 6.29 -15.09
C ARG A 19 -0.28 6.56 -15.12
N SER A 20 -1.06 5.69 -15.76
CA SER A 20 -2.53 5.77 -15.83
C SER A 20 -3.19 5.53 -14.47
N GLU A 21 -2.75 4.50 -13.73
CA GLU A 21 -3.32 4.11 -12.44
C GLU A 21 -2.83 4.97 -11.28
N ARG A 22 -1.68 5.63 -11.45
CA ARG A 22 -0.99 6.41 -10.41
C ARG A 22 -1.90 7.38 -9.65
N TRP A 23 -2.69 8.17 -10.38
CA TRP A 23 -3.57 9.17 -9.77
C TRP A 23 -4.68 8.52 -8.96
N LEU A 24 -5.25 7.43 -9.47
CA LEU A 24 -6.35 6.73 -8.84
C LEU A 24 -5.87 6.00 -7.57
N ILE A 25 -4.70 5.35 -7.64
CA ILE A 25 -4.05 4.73 -6.48
C ILE A 25 -3.74 5.80 -5.41
N CYS A 26 -3.12 6.92 -5.80
CA CYS A 26 -2.78 8.00 -4.86
C CYS A 26 -4.02 8.58 -4.18
N TYR A 27 -5.08 8.82 -4.95
CA TYR A 27 -6.35 9.31 -4.42
C TYR A 27 -6.98 8.31 -3.43
N ARG A 28 -7.02 7.02 -3.76
CA ARG A 28 -7.54 5.98 -2.85
C ARG A 28 -6.74 5.87 -1.56
N LEU A 29 -5.41 5.96 -1.62
CA LEU A 29 -4.58 5.92 -0.42
C LEU A 29 -4.82 7.14 0.46
N GLN A 30 -5.02 8.33 -0.12
CA GLN A 30 -5.38 9.53 0.62
C GLN A 30 -6.76 9.41 1.29
N GLU A 31 -7.75 8.81 0.63
CA GLU A 31 -9.07 8.51 1.24
C GLU A 31 -8.95 7.57 2.45
N LEU A 32 -7.96 6.67 2.44
CA LEU A 32 -7.63 5.79 3.55
C LEU A 32 -6.74 6.45 4.63
N MET A 33 -6.51 7.77 4.54
CA MET A 33 -5.65 8.54 5.43
C MET A 33 -4.19 8.06 5.44
N ILE A 34 -3.73 7.48 4.32
CA ILE A 34 -2.35 7.00 4.16
C ILE A 34 -1.53 8.10 3.46
N PRO A 35 -0.46 8.65 4.09
CA PRO A 35 0.36 9.67 3.48
C PRO A 35 1.04 9.14 2.22
N CYS A 36 0.79 9.77 1.08
CA CYS A 36 1.42 9.40 -0.19
C CYS A 36 1.55 10.59 -1.15
N TRP A 37 2.56 10.52 -2.03
CA TRP A 37 2.82 11.55 -3.03
C TRP A 37 3.51 10.96 -4.27
N CYS A 38 3.27 11.59 -5.41
CA CYS A 38 3.93 11.22 -6.67
C CYS A 38 5.25 11.97 -6.81
N ARG A 39 6.32 11.25 -7.12
CA ARG A 39 7.63 11.83 -7.47
C ARG A 39 7.69 12.22 -8.95
N ALA A 40 8.62 13.12 -9.27
CA ALA A 40 8.88 13.59 -10.63
C ALA A 40 9.35 12.46 -11.57
N ASP A 41 9.95 11.40 -11.01
CA ASP A 41 10.39 10.20 -11.74
C ASP A 41 9.23 9.25 -12.13
N GLY A 42 8.00 9.57 -11.72
CA GLY A 42 6.81 8.76 -11.99
C GLY A 42 6.45 7.78 -10.89
N SER A 43 7.29 7.60 -9.88
CA SER A 43 7.03 6.68 -8.76
C SER A 43 6.05 7.25 -7.74
N LEU A 44 5.34 6.35 -7.04
CA LEU A 44 4.46 6.68 -5.92
C LEU A 44 5.21 6.39 -4.62
N CYS A 45 5.42 7.42 -3.79
CA CYS A 45 5.91 7.26 -2.43
C CYS A 45 4.74 7.12 -1.47
N VAL A 46 4.82 6.16 -0.56
CA VAL A 46 3.83 5.93 0.48
C VAL A 46 4.52 5.77 1.82
N GLU A 47 4.02 6.45 2.85
CA GLU A 47 4.51 6.31 4.22
C GLU A 47 3.74 5.19 4.93
N VAL A 48 4.45 4.15 5.34
CA VAL A 48 3.87 2.99 6.02
C VAL A 48 4.25 3.02 7.48
N ASN A 49 3.28 3.37 8.32
CA ASN A 49 3.47 3.63 9.75
C ASN A 49 3.07 2.45 10.65
N ASN A 50 2.37 1.45 10.11
CA ASN A 50 1.97 0.24 10.81
C ASN A 50 1.60 -0.88 9.83
N SER A 51 1.35 -2.08 10.35
CA SER A 51 0.99 -3.26 9.56
C SER A 51 -0.35 -3.11 8.83
N ILE A 52 -1.31 -2.39 9.39
CA ILE A 52 -2.61 -2.12 8.74
C ILE A 52 -2.41 -1.24 7.51
N ALA A 53 -1.62 -0.16 7.63
CA ALA A 53 -1.26 0.69 6.51
C ALA A 53 -0.56 -0.12 5.41
N ALA A 54 0.36 -1.01 5.78
CA ALA A 54 1.04 -1.90 4.81
C ALA A 54 0.04 -2.79 4.06
N LEU A 55 -0.91 -3.40 4.78
CA LEU A 55 -1.94 -4.26 4.21
C LEU A 55 -2.88 -3.48 3.29
N LEU A 56 -3.30 -2.28 3.70
CA LEU A 56 -4.15 -1.40 2.90
C LEU A 56 -3.45 -0.98 1.61
N VAL A 57 -2.19 -0.55 1.69
CA VAL A 57 -1.39 -0.21 0.50
C VAL A 57 -1.32 -1.39 -0.47
N HIS A 58 -0.98 -2.58 0.03
CA HIS A 58 -0.91 -3.77 -0.79
C HIS A 58 -2.25 -4.10 -1.45
N SER A 59 -3.35 -3.99 -0.68
CA SER A 59 -4.71 -4.25 -1.16
C SER A 59 -5.13 -3.25 -2.25
N THR A 60 -4.86 -1.96 -2.04
CA THR A 60 -5.13 -0.91 -3.02
C THR A 60 -4.34 -1.15 -4.30
N LEU A 61 -3.04 -1.44 -4.21
CA LEU A 61 -2.24 -1.74 -5.40
C LEU A 61 -2.78 -2.93 -6.17
N LYS A 62 -3.13 -4.02 -5.47
CA LYS A 62 -3.72 -5.19 -6.12
C LYS A 62 -5.02 -4.86 -6.84
N GLN A 63 -5.89 -4.05 -6.25
CA GLN A 63 -7.17 -3.65 -6.87
C GLN A 63 -6.99 -2.97 -8.23
N PHE A 64 -5.90 -2.23 -8.43
CA PHE A 64 -5.64 -1.50 -9.67
C PHE A 64 -4.70 -2.23 -10.64
N LEU A 65 -3.81 -3.07 -10.13
CA LEU A 65 -2.77 -3.71 -10.95
C LEU A 65 -3.08 -5.15 -11.33
N ALA A 66 -3.89 -5.86 -10.53
CA ALA A 66 -4.24 -7.24 -10.79
C ALA A 66 -5.49 -7.32 -11.67
N SER A 67 -5.57 -8.39 -12.47
CA SER A 67 -6.81 -8.73 -13.16
C SER A 67 -7.91 -9.09 -12.16
N ARG A 68 -9.17 -8.99 -12.60
CA ARG A 68 -10.33 -9.37 -11.77
C ARG A 68 -10.23 -10.80 -11.27
N GLN A 69 -9.76 -11.74 -12.09
CA GLN A 69 -9.63 -13.14 -11.69
C GLN A 69 -8.61 -13.30 -10.57
N GLU A 70 -7.43 -12.67 -10.68
CA GLU A 70 -6.40 -12.73 -9.65
C GLU A 70 -6.85 -12.11 -8.31
N LEU A 71 -7.74 -11.11 -8.34
CA LEU A 71 -8.34 -10.55 -7.15
C LEU A 71 -9.33 -11.52 -6.49
N VAL A 72 -10.18 -12.17 -7.28
CA VAL A 72 -11.13 -13.17 -6.80
C VAL A 72 -10.39 -14.38 -6.22
N ASP A 73 -9.42 -14.93 -6.94
CA ASP A 73 -8.62 -16.07 -6.49
C ASP A 73 -7.88 -15.75 -5.18
N TRP A 74 -7.41 -14.51 -5.03
CA TRP A 74 -6.75 -14.08 -3.80
C TRP A 74 -7.72 -13.95 -2.63
N LEU A 75 -8.91 -13.38 -2.86
CA LEU A 75 -9.95 -13.31 -1.83
C LEU A 75 -10.41 -14.70 -1.39
N GLU A 76 -10.60 -15.62 -2.35
CA GLU A 76 -10.91 -17.01 -2.06
C GLU A 76 -9.82 -17.66 -1.21
N ARG A 77 -8.54 -17.44 -1.53
CA ARG A 77 -7.43 -17.94 -0.71
C ARG A 77 -7.38 -17.36 0.70
N CYS A 78 -7.68 -16.07 0.86
CA CYS A 78 -7.78 -15.44 2.18
C CYS A 78 -8.96 -16.00 2.98
N TRP A 79 -10.06 -16.32 2.31
CA TRP A 79 -11.25 -16.89 2.93
C TRP A 79 -11.07 -18.36 3.32
N GLN A 80 -10.35 -19.12 2.49
CA GLN A 80 -10.00 -20.53 2.72
C GLN A 80 -8.80 -20.72 3.66
N GLN A 81 -8.29 -19.65 4.30
CA GLN A 81 -7.44 -19.78 5.47
C GLN A 81 -8.27 -20.27 6.67
N GLU A 82 -8.76 -21.51 6.62
CA GLU A 82 -8.85 -22.32 7.82
C GLU A 82 -7.41 -22.51 8.31
N PHE A 83 -7.07 -21.82 9.40
CA PHE A 83 -5.85 -22.09 10.15
C PHE A 83 -5.86 -23.58 10.57
N PRO A 84 -4.83 -24.39 10.25
CA PRO A 84 -4.53 -25.54 11.09
C PRO A 84 -3.99 -25.09 12.46
#